data_AF-A0A1L9V6M2-F1
#
_entry.id   AF-A0A1L9V6M2-F1
#
_cell.length_a   1.000
_cell.length_b   1.000
_cell.length_c   1.000
_cell.angle_alpha   90.00
_cell.angle_beta   90.00
_cell.angle_gamma   90.00
#
_symmetry.space_group_name_H-M   'P 1'
#
loop_
_entity.id
_entity.type
_entity.pdbx_description
1 polymer ?
#
loop_
_entity_poly.entity_id
_entity_poly.type
_entity_poly.pdbx_seq_one_letter_code
_entity_poly.pdbx_strand_id
1 'polypeptide(L)'
;MKHECPKCPYVVGNKSTLQLGVPYNDEIVEARITQVFESFTLARVMVVQLNSPALGLSGNMVLKVFDQRFASQTRENEKADPWTLDIGKQYHQFILDGGESDNSGEDGDDDDEEEEDKEEEGEEEQKEWTAPRNEADLHNLMQRLYHTEVDVYQALKDHQGQDIPHFLAGIVIPDSSPMQRATLAKHIDMPGILLQDIDGFHLADLAQHAPRETWQYPPLQPGDLNKDVKTRNLIVRRELDGNFKVFMIDFALCRFRREYKTDNDWRECKAHEDEEGAVAFVMHKYLQGGFAYNRSALYEKLDEYYMMGD
;
A
#
# COMPACT_ATOMS: atom_id res chain seq x y z
N MET A 1 14.43 9.80 -31.36
CA MET A 1 15.57 9.47 -30.46
C MET A 1 15.11 8.36 -29.54
N LYS A 2 15.96 7.38 -29.17
CA LYS A 2 15.56 6.41 -28.14
C LYS A 2 15.59 7.16 -26.80
N HIS A 3 14.43 7.35 -26.17
CA HIS A 3 14.35 7.95 -24.85
C HIS A 3 15.05 7.03 -23.85
N GLU A 4 15.91 7.60 -23.00
CA GLU A 4 16.69 6.84 -22.02
C GLU A 4 15.82 6.56 -20.79
N CYS A 5 15.47 5.29 -20.58
CA CYS A 5 14.80 4.83 -19.36
C CYS A 5 15.85 4.62 -18.26
N PRO A 6 15.69 5.24 -17.07
CA PRO A 6 16.61 4.99 -15.98
C PRO A 6 16.52 3.54 -15.50
N LYS A 7 17.65 3.02 -15.04
CA LYS A 7 17.67 1.70 -14.38
C LYS A 7 16.98 1.81 -13.02
N CYS A 8 16.13 0.82 -12.70
CA CYS A 8 15.50 0.71 -11.39
C CYS A 8 16.57 0.62 -10.29
N PRO A 9 16.51 1.49 -9.25
CA PRO A 9 17.48 1.45 -8.16
C PRO A 9 17.21 0.31 -7.16
N TYR A 10 15.98 -0.22 -7.14
CA TYR A 10 15.51 -1.24 -6.20
C TYR A 10 15.94 -2.66 -6.62
N VAL A 11 17.23 -2.94 -6.50
CA VAL A 11 17.83 -4.23 -6.87
C VAL A 11 18.60 -4.81 -5.68
N VAL A 12 18.52 -6.12 -5.47
CA VAL A 12 19.25 -6.82 -4.41
C VAL A 12 20.75 -6.50 -4.48
N GLY A 13 21.34 -6.18 -3.33
CA GLY A 13 22.73 -5.79 -3.19
C GLY A 13 22.98 -4.28 -3.28
N ASN A 14 22.08 -3.52 -3.91
CA ASN A 14 22.18 -2.06 -3.94
C ASN A 14 21.98 -1.47 -2.53
N LYS A 15 22.45 -0.23 -2.39
CA LYS A 15 22.27 0.56 -1.19
C LYS A 15 21.38 1.75 -1.47
N SER A 16 20.54 2.09 -0.52
CA SER A 16 19.64 3.23 -0.55
C SER A 16 19.92 4.13 0.64
N THR A 17 20.02 5.43 0.39
CA THR A 17 20.07 6.44 1.45
C THR A 17 18.63 6.76 1.85
N LEU A 18 18.31 6.59 3.13
CA LEU A 18 16.98 6.85 3.69
C LEU A 18 17.10 8.02 4.66
N GLN A 19 16.27 9.04 4.49
CA GLN A 19 16.04 10.05 5.51
C GLN A 19 14.86 9.59 6.37
N LEU A 20 15.10 9.39 7.66
CA LEU A 20 14.12 8.85 8.59
C LEU A 20 13.32 9.98 9.23
N GLY A 21 12.01 10.00 9.03
CA GLY A 21 11.10 10.93 9.70
C GLY A 21 10.93 10.60 11.19
N VAL A 22 9.81 11.02 11.78
CA VAL A 22 9.48 10.71 13.18
C VAL A 22 9.51 9.19 13.40
N PRO A 23 10.15 8.68 14.48
CA PRO A 23 10.70 9.41 15.64
C PRO A 23 12.18 9.84 15.53
N TYR A 24 12.81 9.70 14.37
CA TYR A 24 14.26 9.85 14.19
C TYR A 24 14.72 11.23 13.71
N ASN A 25 13.84 12.23 13.65
CA ASN A 25 14.19 13.64 13.39
C ASN A 25 15.08 13.88 12.16
N ASP A 26 14.73 13.27 11.02
CA ASP A 26 15.43 13.41 9.74
C ASP A 26 16.86 12.84 9.71
N GLU A 27 17.18 11.92 10.62
CA GLU A 27 18.45 11.18 10.60
C GLU A 27 18.61 10.39 9.29
N ILE A 28 19.82 10.41 8.74
CA ILE A 28 20.13 9.76 7.47
C ILE A 28 20.81 8.42 7.74
N VAL A 29 20.26 7.36 7.17
CA VAL A 29 20.83 6.01 7.26
C VAL A 29 21.05 5.42 5.87
N GLU A 30 21.99 4.48 5.78
CA GLU A 30 22.23 3.70 4.57
C GLU A 30 21.68 2.29 4.78
N ALA A 31 20.78 1.86 3.90
CA ALA A 31 20.15 0.54 3.93
C ALA A 31 20.62 -0.30 2.75
N ARG A 32 20.92 -1.58 2.96
CA ARG A 32 21.24 -2.51 1.87
C ARG A 32 20.01 -3.34 1.52
N ILE A 33 19.62 -3.37 0.25
CA ILE A 33 18.52 -4.21 -0.23
C ILE A 33 18.97 -5.68 -0.23
N THR A 34 18.27 -6.52 0.51
CA THR A 34 18.55 -7.97 0.63
C THR A 34 17.54 -8.82 -0.12
N GLN A 35 16.31 -8.34 -0.27
CA GLN A 35 15.24 -8.99 -1.02
C GLN A 35 14.34 -7.95 -1.66
N VAL A 36 13.77 -8.28 -2.82
CA VAL A 36 12.79 -7.45 -3.52
C VAL A 36 11.57 -8.32 -3.81
N PHE A 37 10.37 -7.84 -3.47
CA PHE A 37 9.13 -8.54 -3.76
C PHE A 37 8.58 -8.08 -5.12
N GLU A 38 8.54 -8.97 -6.10
CA GLU A 38 8.11 -8.64 -7.47
C GLU A 38 6.59 -8.77 -7.66
N SER A 39 6.11 -8.25 -8.80
CA SER A 39 4.76 -7.72 -9.05
C SER A 39 4.44 -6.46 -8.22
N PHE A 40 5.10 -5.37 -8.57
CA PHE A 40 4.88 -4.06 -7.94
C PHE A 40 3.58 -3.46 -8.47
N THR A 41 2.51 -3.64 -7.70
CA THR A 41 1.21 -3.07 -8.05
C THR A 41 1.23 -1.55 -7.82
N LEU A 42 1.32 -1.14 -6.56
CA LEU A 42 1.21 0.28 -6.15
C LEU A 42 2.50 0.84 -5.55
N ALA A 43 3.33 -0.01 -4.94
CA ALA A 43 4.55 0.40 -4.26
C ALA A 43 5.68 -0.61 -4.49
N ARG A 44 6.91 -0.16 -4.28
CA ARG A 44 8.09 -1.03 -4.23
C ARG A 44 8.25 -1.55 -2.82
N VAL A 45 8.17 -2.86 -2.64
CA VAL A 45 8.38 -3.51 -1.33
C VAL A 45 9.68 -4.31 -1.38
N MET A 46 10.52 -4.12 -0.39
CA MET A 46 11.82 -4.78 -0.29
C MET A 46 12.17 -5.07 1.17
N VAL A 47 12.98 -6.10 1.41
CA VAL A 47 13.67 -6.25 2.69
C VAL A 47 15.00 -5.52 2.59
N VAL A 48 15.28 -4.70 3.59
CA VAL A 48 16.54 -3.99 3.73
C VAL A 48 17.23 -4.37 5.03
N GLN A 49 18.54 -4.43 4.98
CA GLN A 49 19.39 -4.56 6.16
C GLN A 49 19.90 -3.18 6.57
N LEU A 50 19.61 -2.80 7.82
CA LEU A 50 20.13 -1.60 8.48
C LEU A 50 21.10 -1.98 9.60
N ASN A 51 22.10 -1.14 9.80
CA ASN A 51 23.04 -1.23 10.92
C ASN A 51 23.25 0.16 11.53
N SER A 52 22.23 0.63 12.23
CA SER A 52 22.24 1.88 13.00
C SER A 52 21.86 1.61 14.46
N PRO A 53 22.73 0.96 15.25
CA PRO A 53 22.43 0.62 16.66
C PRO A 53 22.12 1.84 17.52
N ALA A 54 22.71 3.01 17.21
CA ALA A 54 22.43 4.27 17.89
C ALA A 54 20.96 4.70 17.81
N LEU A 55 20.25 4.26 16.76
CA LEU A 55 18.82 4.52 16.54
C LEU A 55 17.95 3.32 16.96
N GLY A 56 18.53 2.25 17.51
CA GLY A 56 17.82 0.99 17.78
C GLY A 56 17.42 0.24 16.51
N LEU A 57 17.93 0.63 15.35
CA LEU A 57 17.61 0.01 14.05
C LEU A 57 18.77 -0.91 13.65
N SER A 58 18.63 -2.21 13.90
CA SER A 58 19.61 -3.21 13.47
C SER A 58 18.92 -4.47 12.99
N GLY A 59 19.38 -5.01 11.86
CA GLY A 59 18.82 -6.23 11.27
C GLY A 59 18.01 -5.96 10.02
N ASN A 60 17.06 -6.85 9.73
CA ASN A 60 16.18 -6.74 8.59
C ASN A 60 14.94 -5.91 8.92
N MET A 61 14.52 -5.09 7.97
CA MET A 61 13.28 -4.34 8.00
C MET A 61 12.63 -4.42 6.62
N VAL A 62 11.31 -4.26 6.57
CA VAL A 62 10.60 -4.09 5.31
C VAL A 62 10.58 -2.59 4.99
N LEU A 63 11.07 -2.25 3.80
CA LEU A 63 10.98 -0.92 3.22
C LEU A 63 9.93 -0.96 2.11
N LYS A 64 8.91 -0.11 2.21
CA LYS A 64 7.91 0.12 1.16
C LYS A 64 8.03 1.55 0.65
N VAL A 65 8.23 1.72 -0.65
CA VAL A 65 8.48 3.02 -1.30
C VAL A 65 7.42 3.28 -2.35
N PHE A 66 6.81 4.46 -2.29
CA PHE A 66 5.80 4.91 -3.26
C PHE A 66 6.48 5.75 -4.33
N ASP A 67 7.20 5.06 -5.22
CA ASP A 67 7.93 5.68 -6.33
C ASP A 67 7.12 5.57 -7.63
N GLN A 68 6.49 6.67 -8.03
CA GLN A 68 5.68 6.77 -9.24
C GLN A 68 6.42 6.37 -10.52
N ARG A 69 7.76 6.51 -10.54
CA ARG A 69 8.60 6.22 -11.70
C ARG A 69 8.66 4.73 -11.99
N PHE A 70 8.44 3.93 -10.94
CA PHE A 70 8.52 2.48 -10.98
C PHE A 70 7.23 1.79 -10.51
N ALA A 71 6.10 2.50 -10.35
CA ALA A 71 4.79 1.91 -10.04
C ALA A 71 4.16 1.24 -11.29
N SER A 72 4.68 0.08 -11.69
CA SER A 72 4.43 -0.51 -13.01
C SER A 72 2.96 -0.78 -13.30
N GLN A 73 2.21 -1.40 -12.38
CA GLN A 73 0.79 -1.66 -12.60
C GLN A 73 -0.03 -0.37 -12.57
N THR A 74 0.24 0.54 -11.64
CA THR A 74 -0.45 1.84 -11.59
C THR A 74 -0.29 2.59 -12.91
N ARG A 75 0.94 2.68 -13.45
CA ARG A 75 1.16 3.35 -14.74
C ARG A 75 0.41 2.69 -15.89
N GLU A 76 0.28 1.37 -15.88
CA GLU A 76 -0.51 0.65 -16.87
C GLU A 76 -2.01 0.96 -16.75
N ASN A 77 -2.55 0.93 -15.52
CA ASN A 77 -3.95 1.26 -15.25
C ASN A 77 -4.28 2.71 -15.65
N GLU A 78 -3.40 3.66 -15.30
CA GLU A 78 -3.53 5.08 -15.63
C GLU A 78 -3.13 5.42 -17.08
N LYS A 79 -2.77 4.41 -17.89
CA LYS A 79 -2.29 4.57 -19.28
C LYS A 79 -1.14 5.59 -19.42
N ALA A 80 -0.31 5.70 -18.38
CA ALA A 80 0.85 6.57 -18.37
C ALA A 80 2.04 5.91 -19.07
N ASP A 81 2.76 6.69 -19.88
CA ASP A 81 3.97 6.21 -20.57
C ASP A 81 5.01 5.67 -19.56
N PRO A 82 5.95 4.79 -19.95
CA PRO A 82 7.06 4.43 -19.08
C PRO A 82 7.89 5.65 -18.69
N TRP A 83 8.34 5.71 -17.43
CA TRP A 83 9.18 6.82 -16.97
C TRP A 83 10.49 6.92 -17.77
N THR A 84 10.82 8.14 -18.23
CA THR A 84 12.06 8.45 -18.92
C THR A 84 12.69 9.74 -18.38
N LEU A 85 13.99 9.93 -18.64
CA LEU A 85 14.67 11.17 -18.25
C LEU A 85 14.07 12.42 -18.93
N ASP A 86 13.41 12.26 -20.08
CA ASP A 86 12.76 13.37 -20.77
C ASP A 86 11.44 13.76 -20.09
N ILE A 87 10.60 12.76 -19.77
CA ILE A 87 9.39 12.94 -18.97
C ILE A 87 9.72 13.61 -17.63
N GLY A 88 10.78 13.14 -16.94
CA GLY A 88 11.20 13.75 -15.68
C GLY A 88 11.59 15.22 -15.81
N LYS A 89 12.24 15.62 -16.91
CA LYS A 89 12.55 17.05 -17.17
C LYS A 89 11.30 17.87 -17.46
N GLN A 90 10.38 17.34 -18.26
CA GLN A 90 9.12 18.02 -18.58
C GLN A 90 8.27 18.18 -17.32
N TYR A 91 8.19 17.15 -16.49
CA TYR A 91 7.51 17.18 -15.19
C TYR A 91 8.13 18.22 -14.25
N HIS A 92 9.47 18.22 -14.07
CA HIS A 92 10.12 19.24 -13.24
C HIS A 92 9.83 20.67 -13.73
N GLN A 93 9.84 20.90 -15.05
CA GLN A 93 9.51 22.21 -15.61
C GLN A 93 8.05 22.58 -15.35
N PHE A 94 7.12 21.65 -15.56
CA PHE A 94 5.69 21.82 -15.27
C PHE A 94 5.44 22.24 -13.81
N ILE A 95 6.13 21.60 -12.85
CA ILE A 95 6.07 21.97 -11.44
C ILE A 95 6.61 23.40 -11.20
N LEU A 96 7.76 23.74 -11.80
CA LEU A 96 8.35 25.08 -11.65
C LEU A 96 7.48 26.19 -12.25
N ASP A 97 6.72 25.87 -13.29
CA ASP A 97 5.78 26.77 -13.95
C ASP A 97 4.44 26.89 -13.20
N GLY A 98 4.26 26.18 -12.08
CA GLY A 98 3.08 26.24 -11.23
C GLY A 98 1.93 25.34 -11.67
N GLY A 99 2.21 24.31 -12.47
CA GLY A 99 1.20 23.39 -13.03
C GLY A 99 0.33 22.65 -12.01
N GLU A 100 0.71 22.63 -10.74
CA GLU A 100 -0.07 22.05 -9.63
C GLU A 100 -1.16 22.99 -9.06
N SER A 101 -1.24 24.26 -9.48
CA SER A 101 -2.24 25.17 -8.92
C SER A 101 -3.68 24.79 -9.24
N ASP A 102 -3.89 23.91 -10.23
CA ASP A 102 -5.17 23.25 -10.50
C ASP A 102 -5.31 22.03 -9.59
N ASN A 103 -5.42 22.29 -8.29
CA ASN A 103 -5.96 21.33 -7.34
C ASN A 103 -7.48 21.27 -7.59
N SER A 104 -7.90 20.68 -8.73
CA SER A 104 -9.28 20.23 -8.87
C SER A 104 -9.45 19.14 -7.83
N GLY A 105 -10.04 19.52 -6.70
CA GLY A 105 -10.49 18.63 -5.63
C GLY A 105 -11.61 17.73 -6.11
N GLU A 106 -11.31 16.90 -7.12
CA GLU A 106 -11.97 15.63 -7.29
C GLU A 106 -11.21 14.69 -6.37
N ASP A 107 -11.61 14.73 -5.10
CA ASP A 107 -11.65 13.52 -4.30
C ASP A 107 -12.44 12.51 -5.14
N GLY A 108 -11.74 11.79 -6.00
CA GLY A 108 -12.23 10.54 -6.55
C GLY A 108 -12.45 9.66 -5.34
N ASP A 109 -13.68 9.68 -4.83
CA ASP A 109 -14.34 8.49 -4.34
C ASP A 109 -13.98 7.42 -5.38
N ASP A 110 -13.04 6.55 -5.02
CA ASP A 110 -12.90 5.25 -5.67
C ASP A 110 -14.15 4.47 -5.26
N ASP A 111 -15.31 4.95 -5.70
CA ASP A 111 -16.48 4.13 -5.92
C ASP A 111 -16.08 3.24 -7.08
N ASP A 112 -15.53 2.07 -6.73
CA ASP A 112 -15.73 0.85 -7.51
C ASP A 112 -17.26 0.55 -7.50
N GLU A 113 -18.08 1.49 -7.97
CA GLU A 113 -19.39 1.17 -8.50
C GLU A 113 -19.10 0.25 -9.68
N GLU A 114 -19.61 -0.97 -9.54
CA GLU A 114 -19.66 -2.01 -10.55
C GLU A 114 -19.75 -1.39 -11.95
N GLU A 115 -18.94 -1.88 -12.89
CA GLU A 115 -19.10 -1.57 -14.31
C GLU A 115 -20.48 -2.03 -14.78
N GLU A 116 -21.50 -1.22 -14.52
CA GLU A 116 -22.73 -1.19 -15.28
C GLU A 116 -22.50 -0.24 -16.45
N ASP A 117 -22.46 -0.84 -17.64
CA ASP A 117 -22.47 -0.21 -18.96
C ASP A 117 -23.36 1.05 -18.99
N LYS A 118 -22.77 2.22 -18.71
CA LYS A 118 -23.37 3.52 -19.05
C LYS A 118 -22.62 4.06 -20.26
N GLU A 119 -23.12 3.66 -21.43
CA GLU A 119 -22.94 4.40 -22.68
C GLU A 119 -23.59 5.79 -22.53
N GLU A 120 -22.94 6.72 -21.82
CA GLU A 120 -23.27 8.14 -21.93
C GLU A 120 -22.39 8.78 -23.00
N GLU A 121 -22.94 8.89 -24.21
CA GLU A 121 -22.45 9.76 -25.28
C GLU A 121 -22.53 11.23 -24.83
N GLY A 122 -21.57 11.66 -24.02
CA GLY A 122 -21.20 13.06 -23.82
C GLY A 122 -19.86 13.30 -24.51
N GLU A 123 -19.76 14.34 -25.33
CA GLU A 123 -18.48 14.83 -25.83
C GLU A 123 -17.68 15.38 -24.63
N GLU A 124 -17.06 14.48 -23.87
CA GLU A 124 -15.97 14.84 -22.97
C GLU A 124 -14.85 15.36 -23.88
N GLU A 125 -14.58 16.67 -23.81
CA GLU A 125 -13.31 17.20 -24.27
C GLU A 125 -12.23 16.30 -23.68
N GLN A 126 -11.63 15.43 -24.49
CA GLN A 126 -10.52 14.59 -24.08
C GLN A 126 -9.47 15.55 -23.53
N LYS A 127 -9.42 15.72 -22.20
CA LYS A 127 -8.35 16.46 -21.52
C LYS A 127 -7.08 15.89 -22.11
N GLU A 128 -6.34 16.69 -22.86
CA GLU A 128 -5.13 16.23 -23.52
C GLU A 128 -4.12 15.93 -22.39
N TRP A 129 -4.08 14.67 -21.97
CA TRP A 129 -3.24 14.17 -20.88
C TRP A 129 -1.79 14.29 -21.32
N THR A 130 -1.17 15.43 -20.98
CA THR A 130 0.26 15.63 -21.23
C THR A 130 1.05 14.79 -20.24
N ALA A 131 2.19 14.23 -20.68
CA ALA A 131 3.04 13.42 -19.81
C ALA A 131 3.36 14.09 -18.44
N PRO A 132 3.64 15.41 -18.34
CA PRO A 132 3.84 16.07 -17.05
C PRO A 132 2.63 16.06 -16.12
N ARG A 133 1.40 16.14 -16.66
CA ARG A 133 0.18 16.07 -15.87
C ARG A 133 -0.04 14.66 -15.32
N ASN A 134 0.16 13.64 -16.15
CA ASN A 134 0.10 12.24 -15.72
C ASN A 134 1.09 11.98 -14.57
N GLU A 135 2.29 12.56 -14.63
CA GLU A 135 3.26 12.45 -13.52
C GLU A 135 2.81 13.15 -12.25
N ALA A 136 2.14 14.30 -12.35
CA ALA A 136 1.58 14.99 -11.19
C ALA A 136 0.45 14.18 -10.54
N ASP A 137 -0.42 13.58 -11.35
CA ASP A 137 -1.54 12.77 -10.85
C ASP A 137 -1.03 11.47 -10.21
N LEU A 138 -0.05 10.81 -10.84
CA LEU A 138 0.65 9.67 -10.24
C LEU A 138 1.38 10.07 -8.95
N HIS A 139 1.99 11.26 -8.90
CA HIS A 139 2.62 11.77 -7.68
C HIS A 139 1.61 11.90 -6.54
N ASN A 140 0.47 12.56 -6.82
CA ASN A 140 -0.61 12.76 -5.86
C ASN A 140 -1.18 11.42 -5.37
N LEU A 141 -1.36 10.46 -6.27
CA LEU A 141 -1.77 9.09 -5.91
C LEU A 141 -0.74 8.43 -4.97
N MET A 142 0.55 8.49 -5.29
CA MET A 142 1.61 7.94 -4.42
C MET A 142 1.61 8.59 -3.04
N GLN A 143 1.42 9.91 -2.96
CA GLN A 143 1.30 10.63 -1.70
C GLN A 143 0.05 10.17 -0.93
N ARG A 144 -1.10 10.05 -1.57
CA ARG A 144 -2.35 9.60 -0.95
C ARG A 144 -2.18 8.21 -0.33
N LEU A 145 -1.67 7.25 -1.10
CA LEU A 145 -1.41 5.88 -0.64
C LEU A 145 -0.44 5.84 0.55
N TYR A 146 0.64 6.62 0.49
CA TYR A 146 1.59 6.75 1.60
C TYR A 146 0.94 7.28 2.87
N HIS A 147 0.19 8.39 2.78
CA HIS A 147 -0.45 9.01 3.94
C HIS A 147 -1.53 8.10 4.54
N THR A 148 -2.35 7.47 3.72
CA THR A 148 -3.35 6.48 4.16
C THR A 148 -2.69 5.38 4.97
N GLU A 149 -1.62 4.76 4.44
CA GLU A 149 -0.96 3.65 5.14
C GLU A 149 -0.32 4.10 6.47
N VAL A 150 0.33 5.27 6.49
CA VAL A 150 0.89 5.86 7.71
C VAL A 150 -0.20 6.11 8.75
N ASP A 151 -1.32 6.71 8.34
CA ASP A 151 -2.44 7.01 9.23
C ASP A 151 -3.05 5.74 9.83
N VAL A 152 -3.13 4.64 9.06
CA VAL A 152 -3.65 3.36 9.57
C VAL A 152 -2.72 2.80 10.63
N TYR A 153 -1.40 2.80 10.38
CA TYR A 153 -0.44 2.37 11.40
C TYR A 153 -0.52 3.23 12.67
N GLN A 154 -0.74 4.54 12.53
CA GLN A 154 -0.93 5.42 13.69
C GLN A 154 -2.23 5.13 14.44
N ALA A 155 -3.33 4.88 13.73
CA ALA A 155 -4.63 4.56 14.32
C ALA A 155 -4.61 3.19 15.04
N LEU A 156 -3.90 2.22 14.47
CA LEU A 156 -3.78 0.85 14.99
C LEU A 156 -2.53 0.64 15.86
N LYS A 157 -2.05 1.70 16.53
CA LYS A 157 -0.82 1.65 17.33
C LYS A 157 -0.82 0.52 18.37
N ASP A 158 -1.96 0.25 18.99
CA ASP A 158 -2.10 -0.79 20.03
C ASP A 158 -2.07 -2.23 19.46
N HIS A 159 -2.29 -2.39 18.15
CA HIS A 159 -2.21 -3.67 17.44
C HIS A 159 -0.83 -3.94 16.85
N GLN A 160 0.08 -2.96 16.83
CA GLN A 160 1.42 -3.12 16.28
C GLN A 160 2.25 -4.13 17.07
N GLY A 161 2.93 -5.04 16.36
CA GLY A 161 3.63 -6.19 16.91
C GLY A 161 2.72 -7.34 17.36
N GLN A 162 1.41 -7.09 17.40
CA GLN A 162 0.41 -8.10 17.73
C GLN A 162 -0.22 -8.65 16.46
N ASP A 163 -1.04 -7.86 15.79
CA ASP A 163 -1.85 -8.28 14.65
C ASP A 163 -1.39 -7.61 13.35
N ILE A 164 -0.56 -6.58 13.45
CA ILE A 164 0.08 -5.87 12.34
C ILE A 164 1.57 -5.63 12.67
N PRO A 165 2.47 -5.45 11.68
CA PRO A 165 3.88 -5.15 11.94
C PRO A 165 4.07 -3.85 12.74
N HIS A 166 5.18 -3.74 13.47
CA HIS A 166 5.58 -2.43 14.00
C HIS A 166 5.89 -1.45 12.87
N PHE A 167 5.30 -0.27 12.95
CA PHE A 167 5.69 0.90 12.17
C PHE A 167 6.91 1.54 12.81
N LEU A 168 8.04 1.53 12.10
CA LEU A 168 9.31 2.04 12.62
C LEU A 168 9.48 3.52 12.31
N ALA A 169 9.24 3.92 11.06
CA ALA A 169 9.30 5.32 10.63
C ALA A 169 8.64 5.53 9.26
N GLY A 170 8.17 6.75 9.01
CA GLY A 170 8.06 7.27 7.65
C GLY A 170 9.46 7.64 7.15
N ILE A 171 9.72 7.46 5.86
CA ILE A 171 11.01 7.76 5.24
C ILE A 171 10.83 8.59 3.99
N VAL A 172 11.93 9.24 3.60
CA VAL A 172 12.07 9.89 2.32
C VAL A 172 13.35 9.39 1.64
N ILE A 173 13.25 9.02 0.37
CA ILE A 173 14.40 8.77 -0.50
C ILE A 173 14.61 10.03 -1.34
N PRO A 174 15.70 10.79 -1.13
CA PRO A 174 15.92 12.03 -1.86
C PRO A 174 16.34 11.76 -3.31
N ASP A 175 15.70 12.42 -4.28
CA ASP A 175 16.04 12.24 -5.71
C ASP A 175 17.21 13.11 -6.19
N SER A 176 17.44 14.22 -5.49
CA SER A 176 18.27 15.32 -5.99
C SER A 176 19.50 15.60 -5.15
N SER A 177 20.54 16.11 -5.84
CA SER A 177 21.67 16.74 -5.17
C SER A 177 21.20 17.95 -4.34
N PRO A 178 21.93 18.34 -3.28
CA PRO A 178 21.52 19.40 -2.36
C PRO A 178 21.08 20.73 -2.98
N MET A 179 21.55 21.08 -4.18
CA MET A 179 21.33 22.37 -4.83
C MET A 179 19.92 22.59 -5.42
N GLN A 180 19.13 21.54 -5.69
CA GLN A 180 17.81 21.67 -6.33
C GLN A 180 16.63 21.46 -5.36
N ARG A 181 16.92 21.12 -4.09
CA ARG A 181 15.94 20.59 -3.13
C ARG A 181 14.88 21.60 -2.67
N ALA A 182 15.20 22.89 -2.54
CA ALA A 182 14.33 23.82 -1.81
C ALA A 182 12.94 24.05 -2.45
N THR A 183 12.80 23.93 -3.78
CA THR A 183 11.53 24.18 -4.49
C THR A 183 10.86 22.89 -4.94
N LEU A 184 11.63 21.85 -5.27
CA LEU A 184 11.13 20.63 -5.89
C LEU A 184 11.02 19.43 -4.94
N ALA A 185 11.67 19.43 -3.77
CA ALA A 185 11.75 18.26 -2.88
C ALA A 185 10.38 17.60 -2.64
N LYS A 186 9.35 18.41 -2.36
CA LYS A 186 7.99 17.95 -2.12
C LYS A 186 7.33 17.19 -3.28
N HIS A 187 7.84 17.31 -4.52
CA HIS A 187 7.26 16.69 -5.72
C HIS A 187 8.17 15.69 -6.42
N ILE A 188 9.40 15.51 -5.92
CA ILE A 188 10.39 14.60 -6.51
C ILE A 188 10.91 13.57 -5.51
N ASP A 189 10.87 13.89 -4.22
CA ASP A 189 11.31 12.97 -3.19
C ASP A 189 10.30 11.82 -3.06
N MET A 190 10.80 10.59 -2.88
CA MET A 190 9.93 9.41 -2.83
C MET A 190 9.59 9.11 -1.38
N PRO A 191 8.31 9.22 -0.99
CA PRO A 191 7.91 8.82 0.35
C PRO A 191 7.91 7.30 0.47
N GLY A 192 8.06 6.82 1.70
CA GLY A 192 7.99 5.42 2.01
C GLY A 192 7.82 5.18 3.49
N ILE A 193 7.67 3.92 3.86
CA ILE A 193 7.56 3.47 5.25
C ILE A 193 8.58 2.37 5.54
N LEU A 194 9.08 2.37 6.76
CA LEU A 194 9.93 1.34 7.31
C LEU A 194 9.15 0.55 8.36
N LEU A 195 9.06 -0.76 8.16
CA LEU A 195 8.26 -1.67 8.96
C LEU A 195 9.13 -2.78 9.55
N GLN A 196 8.65 -3.38 10.62
CA GLN A 196 9.17 -4.65 11.13
C GLN A 196 9.11 -5.73 10.03
N ASP A 197 10.22 -6.44 9.88
CA ASP A 197 10.26 -7.68 9.11
C ASP A 197 9.63 -8.83 9.93
N ILE A 198 8.66 -9.52 9.33
CA ILE A 198 7.97 -10.66 9.94
C ILE A 198 8.48 -11.93 9.25
N ASP A 199 9.30 -12.70 9.97
CA ASP A 199 9.78 -14.00 9.50
C ASP A 199 8.62 -15.01 9.47
N GLY A 200 8.05 -15.20 8.28
CA GLY A 200 6.85 -15.99 8.06
C GLY A 200 6.61 -16.27 6.58
N PHE A 201 5.42 -16.76 6.27
CA PHE A 201 4.98 -17.07 4.91
C PHE A 201 3.58 -16.51 4.67
N HIS A 202 3.20 -16.26 3.42
CA HIS A 202 1.86 -15.73 3.12
C HIS A 202 0.78 -16.74 3.50
N LEU A 203 -0.38 -16.25 3.95
CA LEU A 203 -1.51 -17.11 4.30
C LEU A 203 -1.96 -17.99 3.12
N ALA A 204 -1.81 -17.50 1.89
CA ALA A 204 -2.05 -18.27 0.67
C ALA A 204 -1.25 -19.60 0.61
N ASP A 205 -0.09 -19.67 1.28
CA ASP A 205 0.82 -20.82 1.29
C ASP A 205 0.69 -21.68 2.56
N LEU A 206 -0.37 -21.49 3.36
CA LEU A 206 -0.55 -22.16 4.65
C LEU A 206 -0.45 -23.68 4.58
N ALA A 207 -1.07 -24.30 3.57
CA ALA A 207 -1.05 -25.76 3.40
C ALA A 207 0.36 -26.34 3.16
N GLN A 208 1.28 -25.53 2.65
CA GLN A 208 2.65 -25.96 2.33
C GLN A 208 3.56 -25.91 3.58
N HIS A 209 3.20 -25.11 4.58
CA HIS A 209 4.07 -24.78 5.71
C HIS A 209 3.52 -25.20 7.08
N ALA A 210 2.21 -25.50 7.16
CA ALA A 210 1.52 -25.82 8.40
C ALA A 210 0.68 -27.10 8.28
N PRO A 211 0.65 -27.94 9.34
CA PRO A 211 -0.19 -29.13 9.35
C PRO A 211 -1.68 -28.76 9.43
N ARG A 212 -2.56 -29.62 8.88
CA ARG A 212 -3.98 -29.33 8.66
C ARG A 212 -4.72 -28.94 9.94
N GLU A 213 -4.32 -29.51 11.07
CA GLU A 213 -4.92 -29.28 12.39
C GLU A 213 -4.75 -27.83 12.87
N THR A 214 -3.83 -27.08 12.26
CA THR A 214 -3.49 -25.70 12.63
C THR A 214 -4.02 -24.66 11.65
N TRP A 215 -4.80 -25.07 10.65
CA TRP A 215 -5.29 -24.15 9.63
C TRP A 215 -6.41 -23.23 10.11
N GLN A 216 -6.95 -23.44 11.31
CA GLN A 216 -7.97 -22.59 11.91
C GLN A 216 -7.30 -21.39 12.60
N TYR A 217 -7.73 -20.19 12.25
CA TYR A 217 -7.29 -18.95 12.88
C TYR A 217 -8.51 -18.02 13.07
N PRO A 218 -8.47 -17.10 14.04
CA PRO A 218 -9.59 -16.20 14.30
C PRO A 218 -9.82 -15.25 13.12
N PRO A 219 -11.08 -14.82 12.87
CA PRO A 219 -11.37 -13.82 11.86
C PRO A 219 -10.63 -12.51 12.18
N LEU A 220 -10.12 -11.88 11.13
CA LEU A 220 -9.47 -10.57 11.22
C LEU A 220 -10.56 -9.52 11.30
N GLN A 221 -10.49 -8.64 12.30
CA GLN A 221 -11.42 -7.53 12.46
C GLN A 221 -10.66 -6.20 12.42
N PRO A 222 -10.27 -5.74 11.22
CA PRO A 222 -9.77 -4.38 11.08
C PRO A 222 -10.90 -3.40 11.48
N GLY A 223 -10.57 -2.41 12.31
CA GLY A 223 -11.52 -1.39 12.76
C GLY A 223 -11.99 -0.46 11.63
N ASP A 224 -11.17 -0.29 10.59
CA ASP A 224 -11.47 0.46 9.37
C ASP A 224 -11.73 -0.49 8.19
N LEU A 225 -12.16 0.04 7.05
CA LEU A 225 -12.36 -0.74 5.82
C LEU A 225 -11.02 -0.83 5.07
N ASN A 226 -10.53 -2.04 4.77
CA ASN A 226 -9.41 -2.26 3.87
C ASN A 226 -9.89 -2.87 2.55
N LYS A 227 -9.80 -2.11 1.46
CA LYS A 227 -10.26 -2.56 0.13
C LYS A 227 -9.33 -3.59 -0.52
N ASP A 228 -8.17 -3.90 0.07
CA ASP A 228 -7.22 -4.91 -0.45
C ASP A 228 -6.99 -6.08 0.52
N VAL A 229 -7.99 -6.46 1.33
CA VAL A 229 -7.88 -7.66 2.17
C VAL A 229 -7.83 -8.92 1.29
N LYS A 230 -6.64 -9.50 1.16
CA LYS A 230 -6.37 -10.71 0.37
C LYS A 230 -5.41 -11.62 1.12
N THR A 231 -5.45 -12.93 0.87
CA THR A 231 -4.59 -13.92 1.56
C THR A 231 -3.08 -13.67 1.39
N ARG A 232 -2.67 -12.97 0.32
CA ARG A 232 -1.26 -12.54 0.14
C ARG A 232 -0.85 -11.36 1.04
N ASN A 233 -1.82 -10.55 1.50
CA ASN A 233 -1.58 -9.42 2.40
C ASN A 233 -1.66 -9.85 3.88
N LEU A 234 -1.55 -11.15 4.13
CA LEU A 234 -1.53 -11.76 5.45
C LEU A 234 -0.28 -12.62 5.59
N ILE A 235 0.56 -12.33 6.58
CA ILE A 235 1.76 -13.11 6.90
C ILE A 235 1.46 -14.01 8.10
N VAL A 236 1.74 -15.29 7.96
CA VAL A 236 1.66 -16.28 9.03
C VAL A 236 3.05 -16.51 9.60
N ARG A 237 3.22 -16.20 10.89
CA ARG A 237 4.43 -16.47 11.66
C ARG A 237 4.22 -17.67 12.57
N ARG A 238 5.20 -18.56 12.64
CA ARG A 238 5.23 -19.64 13.62
C ARG A 238 5.78 -19.12 14.95
N GLU A 239 5.04 -19.32 16.03
CA GLU A 239 5.44 -18.99 17.39
C GLU A 239 6.25 -20.13 18.03
N LEU A 240 6.94 -19.83 19.14
CA LEU A 240 7.82 -20.79 19.83
C LEU A 240 7.08 -22.01 20.41
N ASP A 241 5.80 -21.86 20.73
CA ASP A 241 4.93 -22.93 21.22
C ASP A 241 4.35 -23.81 20.09
N GLY A 242 4.71 -23.51 18.84
CA GLY A 242 4.23 -24.20 17.64
C GLY A 242 2.91 -23.67 17.09
N ASN A 243 2.28 -22.71 17.76
CA ASN A 243 1.09 -22.03 17.24
C ASN A 243 1.46 -21.09 16.09
N PHE A 244 0.45 -20.63 15.36
CA PHE A 244 0.62 -19.66 14.29
C PHE A 244 -0.06 -18.35 14.65
N LYS A 245 0.58 -17.26 14.26
CA LYS A 245 0.05 -15.91 14.37
C LYS A 245 -0.06 -15.29 12.99
N VAL A 246 -1.19 -14.63 12.73
CA VAL A 246 -1.44 -13.95 11.46
C VAL A 246 -1.21 -12.46 11.66
N PHE A 247 -0.47 -11.85 10.74
CA PHE A 247 -0.20 -10.43 10.66
C PHE A 247 -0.83 -9.88 9.39
N MET A 248 -1.64 -8.83 9.51
CA MET A 248 -2.12 -8.07 8.36
C MET A 248 -1.07 -7.04 7.94
N ILE A 249 -0.83 -6.96 6.64
CA ILE A 249 0.05 -6.00 5.99
C ILE A 249 -0.71 -5.29 4.87
N ASP A 250 -0.10 -4.23 4.34
CA ASP A 250 -0.60 -3.47 3.20
C ASP A 250 -1.93 -2.75 3.48
N PHE A 251 -1.82 -1.50 3.95
CA PHE A 251 -2.96 -0.65 4.31
C PHE A 251 -3.13 0.56 3.40
N ALA A 252 -2.45 0.58 2.25
CA ALA A 252 -2.46 1.74 1.35
C ALA A 252 -3.84 2.05 0.75
N LEU A 253 -4.73 1.05 0.68
CA LEU A 253 -6.11 1.17 0.19
C LEU A 253 -7.15 1.07 1.32
N CYS A 254 -6.78 1.44 2.54
CA CYS A 254 -7.75 1.59 3.62
C CYS A 254 -8.59 2.86 3.47
N ARG A 255 -9.83 2.78 3.92
CA ARG A 255 -10.77 3.90 4.06
C ARG A 255 -11.19 4.01 5.51
N PHE A 256 -10.93 5.16 6.10
CA PHE A 256 -11.30 5.44 7.48
C PHE A 256 -12.79 5.69 7.59
N ARG A 257 -13.39 5.27 8.71
CA ARG A 257 -14.81 5.58 9.00
C ARG A 257 -15.15 7.07 8.78
N ARG A 258 -14.24 7.98 9.12
CA ARG A 258 -14.43 9.44 9.02
C ARG A 258 -14.59 9.98 7.59
N GLU A 259 -14.21 9.20 6.58
CA GLU A 259 -14.37 9.56 5.16
C GLU A 259 -15.84 9.43 4.71
N TYR A 260 -16.65 8.66 5.43
CA TYR A 260 -18.05 8.40 5.08
C TYR A 260 -18.99 9.43 5.69
N LYS A 261 -19.94 9.91 4.88
CA LYS A 261 -20.95 10.92 5.27
C LYS A 261 -21.79 10.44 6.46
N THR A 262 -22.22 9.18 6.45
CA THR A 262 -23.00 8.61 7.55
C THR A 262 -22.46 7.29 8.06
N ASP A 263 -22.96 6.85 9.22
CA ASP A 263 -22.63 5.52 9.76
C ASP A 263 -23.28 4.41 8.96
N ASN A 264 -24.42 4.70 8.35
CA ASN A 264 -25.10 3.76 7.49
C ASN A 264 -24.25 3.48 6.25
N ASP A 265 -23.74 4.52 5.58
CA ASP A 265 -22.95 4.39 4.36
C ASP A 265 -21.69 3.54 4.62
N TRP A 266 -20.96 3.84 5.70
CA TRP A 266 -19.78 3.05 6.06
C TRP A 266 -20.12 1.58 6.36
N ARG A 267 -21.22 1.33 7.09
CA ARG A 267 -21.63 -0.04 7.45
C ARG A 267 -22.13 -0.81 6.24
N GLU A 268 -22.82 -0.15 5.33
CA GLU A 268 -23.26 -0.70 4.05
C GLU A 268 -22.06 -1.08 3.18
N CYS A 269 -21.06 -0.19 3.03
CA CYS A 269 -19.82 -0.54 2.33
C CYS A 269 -19.07 -1.69 3.01
N LYS A 270 -18.93 -1.68 4.35
CA LYS A 270 -18.34 -2.81 5.08
C LYS A 270 -19.08 -4.11 4.81
N ALA A 271 -20.41 -4.08 4.72
CA ALA A 271 -21.24 -5.25 4.44
C ALA A 271 -20.98 -5.81 3.03
N HIS A 272 -20.94 -4.94 2.02
CA HIS A 272 -20.73 -5.32 0.62
C HIS A 272 -19.31 -5.85 0.37
N GLU A 273 -18.30 -5.22 0.96
CA GLU A 273 -16.89 -5.61 0.78
C GLU A 273 -16.56 -6.96 1.45
N ASP A 274 -17.25 -7.29 2.55
CA ASP A 274 -17.16 -8.58 3.26
C ASP A 274 -15.71 -9.12 3.43
N GLU A 275 -14.80 -8.27 3.89
CA GLU A 275 -13.35 -8.56 3.97
C GLU A 275 -13.02 -9.93 4.61
N GLU A 276 -13.72 -10.30 5.68
CA GLU A 276 -13.53 -11.60 6.34
C GLU A 276 -14.07 -12.77 5.49
N GLY A 277 -15.22 -12.59 4.84
CA GLY A 277 -15.82 -13.58 3.95
C GLY A 277 -15.01 -13.77 2.68
N ALA A 278 -14.44 -12.69 2.11
CA ALA A 278 -13.55 -12.74 0.95
C ALA A 278 -12.31 -13.61 1.23
N VAL A 279 -11.63 -13.38 2.37
CA VAL A 279 -10.49 -14.22 2.78
C VAL A 279 -10.93 -15.66 3.05
N ALA A 280 -12.02 -15.84 3.79
CA ALA A 280 -12.54 -17.15 4.13
C ALA A 280 -12.89 -17.99 2.91
N PHE A 281 -13.51 -17.39 1.90
CA PHE A 281 -13.85 -18.03 0.64
C PHE A 281 -12.61 -18.57 -0.07
N VAL A 282 -11.55 -17.75 -0.18
CA VAL A 282 -10.27 -18.17 -0.77
C VAL A 282 -9.65 -19.30 0.05
N MET A 283 -9.64 -19.19 1.38
CA MET A 283 -9.05 -20.19 2.26
C MET A 283 -9.80 -21.52 2.21
N HIS A 284 -11.14 -21.50 2.17
CA HIS A 284 -11.93 -22.71 2.02
C HIS A 284 -11.59 -23.46 0.72
N LYS A 285 -11.41 -22.71 -0.38
CA LYS A 285 -11.02 -23.26 -1.69
C LYS A 285 -9.60 -23.83 -1.68
N TYR A 286 -8.62 -23.06 -1.20
CA TYR A 286 -7.20 -23.47 -1.21
C TYR A 286 -6.91 -24.62 -0.26
N LEU A 287 -7.63 -24.70 0.85
CA LEU A 287 -7.44 -25.73 1.87
C LEU A 287 -8.38 -26.92 1.71
N GLN A 288 -9.11 -27.01 0.59
CA GLN A 288 -9.97 -28.16 0.25
C GLN A 288 -10.91 -28.55 1.40
N GLY A 289 -11.60 -27.56 1.97
CA GLY A 289 -12.51 -27.75 3.11
C GLY A 289 -11.83 -28.06 4.45
N GLY A 290 -10.51 -27.92 4.57
CA GLY A 290 -9.78 -27.99 5.84
C GLY A 290 -9.95 -26.76 6.72
N PHE A 291 -10.45 -25.66 6.14
CA PHE A 291 -10.79 -24.43 6.82
C PHE A 291 -12.30 -24.30 7.00
N ALA A 292 -12.73 -23.92 8.20
CA ALA A 292 -14.12 -23.76 8.57
C ALA A 292 -14.31 -22.32 9.04
N TYR A 293 -14.91 -21.51 8.18
CA TYR A 293 -15.20 -20.13 8.49
C TYR A 293 -16.50 -20.03 9.28
N ASN A 294 -16.44 -19.28 10.38
CA ASN A 294 -17.62 -18.82 11.10
C ASN A 294 -17.63 -17.31 11.00
N ARG A 295 -18.75 -16.78 10.50
CA ARG A 295 -18.94 -15.34 10.35
C ARG A 295 -18.83 -14.65 11.71
N SER A 296 -18.21 -13.48 11.75
CA SER A 296 -18.12 -12.75 13.01
C SER A 296 -19.45 -12.08 13.34
N ALA A 297 -19.70 -11.86 14.63
CA ALA A 297 -20.92 -11.21 15.10
C ALA A 297 -21.12 -9.79 14.55
N LEU A 298 -20.05 -9.15 14.03
CA LEU A 298 -20.15 -7.88 13.32
C LEU A 298 -20.81 -8.10 11.96
N TYR A 299 -20.27 -9.00 11.14
CA TYR A 299 -20.74 -9.25 9.79
C TYR A 299 -22.10 -9.94 9.76
N GLU A 300 -22.40 -10.83 10.72
CA GLU A 300 -23.75 -11.40 10.87
C GLU A 300 -24.81 -10.29 11.02
N LYS A 301 -24.52 -9.26 11.82
CA LYS A 301 -25.42 -8.11 11.96
C LYS A 301 -25.49 -7.31 10.66
N LEU A 302 -24.35 -7.07 10.00
CA LEU A 302 -24.34 -6.34 8.73
C LEU A 302 -25.22 -7.04 7.68
N ASP A 303 -25.17 -8.36 7.58
CA ASP A 303 -26.04 -9.11 6.66
C ASP A 303 -27.52 -8.95 6.98
N GLU A 304 -27.88 -9.06 8.25
CA GLU A 304 -29.28 -8.91 8.70
C GLU A 304 -29.86 -7.55 8.30
N TYR A 305 -29.03 -6.50 8.28
CA TYR A 305 -29.46 -5.14 7.95
C TYR A 305 -29.37 -4.81 6.46
N TYR A 306 -28.35 -5.30 5.75
CA TYR A 306 -28.03 -4.84 4.39
C TYR A 306 -28.18 -5.92 3.31
N MET A 307 -28.03 -7.20 3.64
CA MET A 307 -27.97 -8.29 2.64
C MET A 307 -29.20 -9.19 2.60
N MET A 308 -30.11 -9.10 3.58
CA MET A 308 -31.31 -9.96 3.70
C MET A 308 -32.55 -9.40 2.97
N GLY A 309 -32.34 -8.49 2.00
CA GLY A 309 -33.38 -7.79 1.25
C GLY A 309 -33.54 -8.17 -0.23
N ASP A 310 -32.64 -8.98 -0.80
CA ASP A 310 -32.65 -9.41 -2.21
C ASP A 310 -33.02 -10.89 -2.38
#